data_AF-A0A532ASD3-F1
#
_entry.id   AF-A0A532ASD3-F1
#
_cell.length_a   1.000
_cell.length_b   1.000
_cell.length_c   1.000
_cell.angle_alpha   90.00
_cell.angle_beta   90.00
_cell.angle_gamma   90.00
#
_symmetry.space_group_name_H-M   'P 1'
#
loop_
_entity.id
_entity.type
_entity.pdbx_description
1 polymer ?
#
loop_
_entity_poly.entity_id
_entity_poly.type
_entity_poly.pdbx_seq_one_letter_code
_entity_poly.pdbx_strand_id
1 'polypeptide(L)'
;PVLCKVAPAKADVHMEDVHRAGGIMAILGQLDSAGLINRDLPTVHTASLGEALDHWDISRTSSQNVRDFFLAAPGGVPTQVAFSQDRRWDELDLDREKGAIRSAEHPFSRDGGLAVLKGNLALDGCIVKTAGVDESILKFTGPARVFESQDASVKAILSNEIKAGDVVVIRYEG
;
A
#
# COMPACT_ATOMS: atom_id res chain seq x y z
N PRO A 1 -0.91 4.83 -9.80
CA PRO A 1 0.41 5.15 -9.19
C PRO A 1 0.44 4.71 -7.73
N VAL A 2 1.61 4.28 -7.24
CA VAL A 2 1.83 3.97 -5.83
C VAL A 2 2.31 5.23 -5.11
N LEU A 3 1.44 5.86 -4.34
CA LEU A 3 1.69 7.13 -3.65
C LEU A 3 2.27 6.97 -2.24
N CYS A 4 2.10 5.78 -1.65
CA CYS A 4 2.57 5.48 -0.30
C CYS A 4 3.13 4.04 -0.28
N LYS A 5 4.29 3.86 0.37
CA LYS A 5 4.87 2.55 0.70
C LYS A 5 5.17 2.54 2.18
N VAL A 6 4.70 1.50 2.87
CA VAL A 6 4.82 1.30 4.33
C VAL A 6 5.45 -0.06 4.56
N ALA A 7 6.06 -0.27 5.74
CA ALA A 7 6.55 -1.57 6.16
C ALA A 7 5.49 -2.68 5.92
N PRO A 8 5.88 -3.84 5.35
CA PRO A 8 7.26 -4.27 5.06
C PRO A 8 7.82 -3.79 3.70
N ALA A 9 7.04 -3.14 2.85
CA ALA A 9 7.49 -2.74 1.50
C ALA A 9 8.52 -1.60 1.49
N LYS A 10 8.60 -0.83 2.59
CA LYS A 10 9.60 0.21 2.85
C LYS A 10 9.90 0.21 4.35
N ALA A 11 11.14 -0.11 4.73
CA ALA A 11 11.49 -0.43 6.12
C ALA A 11 11.49 0.78 7.06
N ASP A 12 11.65 1.99 6.53
CA ASP A 12 11.77 3.26 7.25
C ASP A 12 10.45 4.05 7.36
N VAL A 13 9.32 3.49 6.91
CA VAL A 13 8.00 4.13 6.99
C VAL A 13 7.01 3.21 7.67
N HIS A 14 6.42 3.69 8.77
CA HIS A 14 5.41 3.00 9.56
C HIS A 14 4.06 3.72 9.51
N MET A 15 3.04 3.17 10.17
CA MET A 15 1.66 3.70 10.08
C MET A 15 1.54 5.10 10.68
N GLU A 16 2.30 5.39 11.73
CA GLU A 16 2.40 6.71 12.35
C GLU A 16 2.98 7.77 11.42
N ASP A 17 3.93 7.41 10.54
CA ASP A 17 4.50 8.33 9.55
C ASP A 17 3.46 8.65 8.46
N VAL A 18 2.68 7.64 8.04
CA VAL A 18 1.58 7.84 7.09
C VAL A 18 0.49 8.71 7.70
N HIS A 19 0.15 8.49 8.97
CA HIS A 19 -0.78 9.34 9.70
C HIS A 19 -0.28 10.78 9.76
N ARG A 20 0.99 10.98 10.15
CA ARG A 20 1.64 12.31 10.16
C ARG A 20 1.64 13.00 8.80
N ALA A 21 1.67 12.23 7.71
CA ALA A 21 1.58 12.74 6.34
C ALA A 21 0.15 13.08 5.86
N GLY A 22 -0.86 12.91 6.71
CA GLY A 22 -2.27 13.17 6.42
C GLY A 22 -3.12 11.92 6.13
N GLY A 23 -2.53 10.73 6.35
CA GLY A 23 -3.23 9.46 6.30
C GLY A 23 -3.89 9.16 4.96
N ILE A 24 -5.01 8.43 5.02
CA ILE A 24 -5.79 8.05 3.84
C ILE A 24 -6.32 9.28 3.10
N MET A 25 -6.70 10.35 3.81
CA MET A 25 -7.26 11.54 3.17
C MET A 25 -6.23 12.27 2.32
N ALA A 26 -4.96 12.33 2.73
CA ALA A 26 -3.89 12.83 1.89
C ALA A 26 -3.60 11.91 0.68
N ILE A 27 -3.63 10.57 0.85
CA ILE A 27 -3.46 9.64 -0.28
C ILE A 27 -4.57 9.85 -1.33
N LEU A 28 -5.84 9.87 -0.88
CA LEU A 28 -6.98 10.11 -1.75
C LEU A 28 -6.93 11.50 -2.37
N GLY A 29 -6.50 12.52 -1.62
CA GLY A 29 -6.33 13.88 -2.12
C GLY A 29 -5.30 13.98 -3.23
N GLN A 30 -4.18 13.24 -3.17
CA GLN A 30 -3.21 13.18 -4.26
C GLN A 30 -3.72 12.39 -5.48
N LEU A 31 -4.53 11.35 -5.28
CA LEU A 31 -5.20 10.66 -6.38
C LEU A 31 -6.27 11.54 -7.04
N ASP A 32 -7.00 12.33 -6.25
CA ASP A 32 -7.98 13.30 -6.72
C ASP A 32 -7.33 14.42 -7.54
N SER A 33 -6.19 14.96 -7.08
CA SER A 33 -5.40 15.93 -7.86
C SER A 33 -4.96 15.36 -9.22
N ALA A 34 -4.83 14.03 -9.34
CA ALA A 34 -4.51 13.33 -10.58
C ALA A 34 -5.75 12.95 -11.42
N GLY A 35 -6.96 13.32 -10.99
CA GLY A 35 -8.21 12.98 -11.67
C GLY A 35 -8.61 11.51 -11.57
N LEU A 36 -8.10 10.77 -10.57
CA LEU A 36 -8.33 9.33 -10.40
C LEU A 36 -9.44 9.00 -9.39
N ILE A 37 -10.07 10.02 -8.81
CA ILE A 37 -11.13 9.88 -7.81
C ILE A 37 -12.44 10.45 -8.36
N ASN A 38 -13.52 9.70 -8.19
CA ASN A 38 -14.86 10.26 -8.35
C ASN A 38 -15.26 10.96 -7.05
N ARG A 39 -15.46 12.28 -7.12
CA ARG A 39 -15.75 13.14 -5.97
C ARG A 39 -17.20 13.14 -5.52
N ASP A 40 -18.12 12.73 -6.39
CA ASP A 40 -19.54 13.10 -6.26
C ASP A 40 -20.34 12.22 -5.31
N LEU A 41 -19.79 11.05 -4.95
CA LEU A 41 -20.50 10.09 -4.11
C LEU A 41 -20.43 10.45 -2.61
N PRO A 42 -21.52 10.27 -1.85
CA PRO A 42 -21.56 10.57 -0.42
C PRO A 42 -20.65 9.64 0.39
N THR A 43 -20.23 10.12 1.55
CA THR A 43 -19.59 9.29 2.58
C THR A 43 -20.48 9.23 3.83
N VAL A 44 -20.13 8.41 4.81
CA VAL A 44 -20.90 8.31 6.07
C VAL A 44 -20.95 9.61 6.87
N HIS A 45 -20.07 10.58 6.59
CA HIS A 45 -19.87 11.79 7.40
C HIS A 45 -19.92 13.11 6.62
N THR A 46 -20.02 13.06 5.28
CA THR A 46 -20.09 14.23 4.40
C THR A 46 -21.03 13.97 3.22
N ALA A 47 -21.55 15.03 2.60
CA ALA A 47 -22.47 14.89 1.47
C ALA A 47 -21.76 14.35 0.22
N SER A 48 -20.44 14.53 0.10
CA SER A 48 -19.62 13.95 -0.97
C SER A 48 -18.19 13.62 -0.50
N LEU A 49 -17.51 12.73 -1.23
CA LEU A 49 -16.08 12.48 -1.05
C LEU A 49 -15.26 13.74 -1.35
N GLY A 50 -15.68 14.54 -2.33
CA GLY A 50 -15.05 15.82 -2.64
C GLY A 50 -15.01 16.77 -1.43
N GLU A 51 -16.12 16.91 -0.72
CA GLU A 51 -16.20 17.71 0.51
C GLU A 51 -15.33 17.12 1.63
N ALA A 52 -15.31 15.79 1.76
CA ALA A 52 -14.44 15.13 2.74
C ALA A 52 -12.97 15.43 2.47
N LEU A 53 -12.53 15.37 1.20
CA LEU A 53 -11.15 15.66 0.83
C LEU A 53 -10.79 17.13 1.08
N ASP A 54 -11.66 18.07 0.70
CA ASP A 54 -11.40 19.49 0.92
C ASP A 54 -11.30 19.85 2.41
N HIS A 55 -12.02 19.13 3.27
CA HIS A 55 -11.96 19.31 4.72
C HIS A 55 -10.76 18.61 5.39
N TRP A 56 -10.48 17.36 5.01
CA TRP A 56 -9.56 16.48 5.74
C TRP A 56 -8.17 16.34 5.12
N ASP A 57 -7.97 16.62 3.83
CA ASP A 57 -6.64 16.60 3.23
C ASP A 57 -5.82 17.80 3.75
N ILE A 58 -4.76 17.50 4.51
CA ILE A 58 -3.87 18.50 5.12
C ILE A 58 -3.14 19.39 4.12
N SER A 59 -3.14 19.05 2.83
CA SER A 59 -2.61 19.90 1.75
C SER A 59 -3.62 20.96 1.26
N ARG A 60 -4.90 20.82 1.61
CA ARG A 60 -6.01 21.69 1.16
C ARG A 60 -6.64 22.47 2.29
N THR A 61 -6.75 21.86 3.47
CA THR A 61 -7.45 22.44 4.62
C THR A 61 -6.55 23.39 5.41
N SER A 62 -7.14 24.51 5.86
CA SER A 62 -6.55 25.42 6.84
C SER A 62 -7.08 25.17 8.26
N SER A 63 -7.88 24.12 8.48
CA SER A 63 -8.46 23.80 9.78
C SER A 63 -7.39 23.32 10.76
N GLN A 64 -7.16 24.08 11.83
CA GLN A 64 -6.17 23.71 12.85
C GLN A 64 -6.51 22.38 13.52
N ASN A 65 -7.80 22.13 13.81
CA ASN A 65 -8.24 20.88 14.43
C ASN A 65 -7.87 19.64 13.59
N VAL A 66 -7.95 19.75 12.26
CA VAL A 66 -7.58 18.66 11.36
C VAL A 66 -6.07 18.46 11.36
N ARG A 67 -5.30 19.55 11.35
CA ARG A 67 -3.83 19.49 11.41
C ARG A 67 -3.38 18.88 12.74
N ASP A 68 -3.96 19.30 13.86
CA ASP A 68 -3.67 18.77 15.19
C ASP A 68 -4.04 17.28 15.32
N PHE A 69 -5.09 16.83 14.63
CA PHE A 69 -5.47 15.43 14.56
C PHE A 69 -4.39 14.57 13.89
N PHE A 70 -3.81 15.04 12.78
CA PHE A 70 -2.73 14.32 12.09
C PHE A 70 -1.36 14.46 12.76
N LEU A 71 -1.18 15.43 13.66
CA LEU A 71 0.01 15.50 14.51
C LEU A 71 0.05 14.42 15.59
N ALA A 72 -0.99 13.60 15.79
CA ALA A 72 -0.96 12.49 16.75
C ALA A 72 0.28 11.59 16.54
N ALA A 73 1.08 11.45 17.59
CA ALA A 73 2.34 10.71 17.57
C ALA A 73 2.29 9.49 18.49
N PRO A 74 3.11 8.45 18.23
CA PRO A 74 3.23 7.32 19.13
C PRO A 74 3.72 7.77 20.51
N GLY A 75 3.11 7.20 21.55
CA GLY A 75 3.45 7.51 22.94
C GLY A 75 4.91 7.23 23.30
N GLY A 76 5.47 6.14 22.75
CA GLY A 76 6.85 5.70 22.96
C GLY A 76 7.23 5.32 24.40
N VAL A 77 6.28 5.40 25.33
CA VAL A 77 6.48 5.16 26.76
C VAL A 77 5.44 4.17 27.29
N PRO A 78 5.82 3.21 28.16
CA PRO A 78 4.87 2.35 28.83
C PRO A 78 3.92 3.17 29.72
N THR A 79 2.63 2.87 29.68
CA THR A 79 1.63 3.43 30.59
C THR A 79 0.66 2.36 31.06
N GLN A 80 0.21 2.48 32.31
CA GLN A 80 -0.84 1.63 32.90
C GLN A 80 -2.17 2.38 33.04
N VAL A 81 -2.20 3.66 32.65
CA VAL A 81 -3.39 4.52 32.76
C VAL A 81 -3.99 4.68 31.38
N ALA A 82 -5.24 4.25 31.20
CA ALA A 82 -5.96 4.38 29.93
C ALA A 82 -6.05 5.85 29.50
N PHE A 83 -5.93 6.11 28.19
CA PHE A 83 -6.05 7.45 27.57
C PHE A 83 -5.10 8.52 28.13
N SER A 84 -3.98 8.12 28.74
CA SER A 84 -3.01 9.05 29.35
C SER A 84 -1.95 9.60 28.40
N GLN A 85 -1.97 9.20 27.13
CA GLN A 85 -1.04 9.69 26.12
C GLN A 85 -1.65 10.87 25.35
N ASP A 86 -0.85 11.88 25.10
CA ASP A 86 -1.18 13.08 24.32
C ASP A 86 -0.06 13.47 23.35
N ARG A 87 0.82 12.52 23.00
CA ARG A 87 2.00 12.81 22.18
C ARG A 87 1.62 13.38 20.82
N ARG A 88 2.37 14.38 20.39
CA ARG A 88 2.24 15.02 19.09
C ARG A 88 3.62 15.14 18.44
N TRP A 89 3.64 15.05 17.11
CA TRP A 89 4.79 15.44 16.31
C TRP A 89 4.92 16.97 16.35
N ASP A 90 6.14 17.48 16.14
CA ASP A 90 6.36 18.93 16.05
C ASP A 90 5.79 19.50 14.75
N GLU A 91 5.81 18.71 13.67
CA GLU A 91 5.33 19.10 12.34
C GLU A 91 4.72 17.93 11.56
N LEU A 92 3.89 18.28 10.57
CA LEU A 92 3.30 17.32 9.63
C LEU A 92 4.28 17.02 8.49
N ASP A 93 4.19 15.80 7.94
CA ASP A 93 4.92 15.45 6.72
C ASP A 93 4.15 15.94 5.48
N LEU A 94 4.56 17.10 4.98
CA LEU A 94 4.00 17.73 3.78
C LEU A 94 4.85 17.51 2.52
N ASP A 95 5.94 16.74 2.60
CA ASP A 95 6.82 16.49 1.46
C ASP A 95 6.17 15.48 0.51
N ARG A 96 5.62 15.98 -0.61
CA ARG A 96 4.97 15.17 -1.63
C ARG A 96 5.93 14.59 -2.68
N GLU A 97 7.23 14.78 -2.55
CA GLU A 97 8.23 14.18 -3.44
C GLU A 97 8.95 13.01 -2.75
N LYS A 98 9.37 13.19 -1.49
CA LYS A 98 10.23 12.22 -0.78
C LYS A 98 9.61 11.68 0.50
N GLY A 99 8.58 12.34 1.03
CA GLY A 99 7.87 11.96 2.25
C GLY A 99 7.13 10.62 2.17
N ALA A 100 6.39 10.31 3.23
CA ALA A 100 5.66 9.05 3.39
C ALA A 100 4.50 8.91 2.38
N ILE A 101 3.87 10.04 2.01
CA ILE A 101 2.84 10.13 0.98
C ILE A 101 3.32 11.10 -0.11
N ARG A 102 3.37 10.63 -1.35
CA ARG A 102 3.87 11.37 -2.51
C ARG A 102 2.76 11.79 -3.47
N SER A 103 3.03 12.77 -4.31
CA SER A 103 2.14 13.21 -5.37
C SER A 103 2.13 12.21 -6.53
N ALA A 104 1.16 12.36 -7.43
CA ALA A 104 1.05 11.52 -8.62
C ALA A 104 2.13 11.83 -9.67
N GLU A 105 2.77 13.01 -9.60
CA GLU A 105 3.94 13.39 -10.41
C GLU A 105 5.22 12.71 -9.93
N HIS A 106 5.35 12.48 -8.61
CA HIS A 106 6.52 11.87 -7.97
C HIS A 106 6.20 10.55 -7.24
N PRO A 107 5.47 9.60 -7.85
CA PRO A 107 5.04 8.41 -7.15
C PRO A 107 6.22 7.45 -6.92
N PHE A 108 6.08 6.51 -6.00
CA PHE A 108 7.06 5.42 -5.85
C PHE A 108 7.11 4.50 -7.08
N SER A 109 5.98 4.37 -7.77
CA SER A 109 5.86 3.68 -9.06
C SER A 109 4.64 4.22 -9.81
N ARG A 110 4.72 4.30 -11.13
CA ARG A 110 3.57 4.68 -11.96
C ARG A 110 2.55 3.54 -12.07
N ASP A 111 3.04 2.30 -12.10
CA ASP A 111 2.22 1.08 -12.05
C ASP A 111 1.70 0.86 -10.62
N GLY A 112 0.40 0.57 -10.50
CA GLY A 112 -0.32 0.36 -9.24
C GLY A 112 0.06 -0.91 -8.48
N GLY A 113 0.90 -1.77 -9.06
CA GLY A 113 1.50 -2.89 -8.35
C GLY A 113 0.68 -4.19 -8.38
N LEU A 114 -0.41 -4.21 -9.15
CA LEU A 114 -1.21 -5.40 -9.45
C LEU A 114 -1.41 -5.49 -10.97
N ALA A 115 -1.17 -6.66 -11.53
CA ALA A 115 -1.50 -6.96 -12.91
C ALA A 115 -2.37 -8.22 -13.00
N VAL A 116 -3.26 -8.22 -13.99
CA VAL A 116 -4.05 -9.40 -14.37
C VAL A 116 -3.34 -10.09 -15.53
N LEU A 117 -2.84 -11.31 -15.32
CA LEU A 117 -2.27 -12.14 -16.37
C LEU A 117 -3.37 -13.01 -16.97
N LYS A 118 -3.32 -13.23 -18.29
CA LYS A 118 -4.26 -14.09 -19.02
C LYS A 118 -3.53 -15.04 -19.95
N GLY A 119 -4.12 -16.21 -20.17
CA GLY A 119 -3.59 -17.21 -21.09
C GLY A 119 -4.34 -18.53 -20.97
N ASN A 120 -3.86 -19.56 -21.67
CA ASN A 120 -4.46 -20.90 -21.63
C ASN A 120 -4.46 -21.55 -20.24
N LEU A 121 -3.54 -21.17 -19.35
CA LEU A 121 -3.52 -21.63 -17.95
C LEU A 121 -4.46 -20.86 -17.01
N ALA A 122 -4.86 -19.64 -17.39
CA ALA A 122 -5.70 -18.76 -16.59
C ALA A 122 -6.68 -18.02 -17.52
N LEU A 123 -7.72 -18.74 -17.96
CA LEU A 123 -8.71 -18.24 -18.94
C LEU A 123 -9.45 -17.01 -18.42
N ASP A 124 -9.87 -17.07 -17.15
CA ASP A 124 -10.55 -15.97 -16.46
C ASP A 124 -9.57 -14.94 -15.86
N GLY A 125 -8.27 -15.24 -15.94
CA GLY A 125 -7.17 -14.43 -15.45
C GLY A 125 -6.65 -14.85 -14.08
N CYS A 126 -5.41 -14.43 -13.78
CA CYS A 126 -4.82 -14.55 -12.45
C CYS A 126 -4.13 -13.24 -12.05
N ILE A 127 -3.89 -13.07 -10.75
CA ILE A 127 -3.33 -11.83 -10.20
C ILE A 127 -1.86 -12.03 -9.88
N VAL A 128 -1.05 -11.05 -10.27
CA VAL A 128 0.33 -10.91 -9.79
C VAL A 128 0.51 -9.55 -9.13
N LYS A 129 1.20 -9.52 -8.00
CA LYS A 129 1.62 -8.28 -7.34
C LYS A 129 2.94 -7.81 -7.93
N THR A 130 2.89 -7.07 -9.03
CA THR A 130 4.08 -6.59 -9.75
C THR A 130 5.02 -5.76 -8.88
N ALA A 131 4.50 -5.07 -7.86
CA ALA A 131 5.31 -4.28 -6.93
C ALA A 131 6.31 -5.10 -6.08
N GLY A 132 6.13 -6.42 -5.97
CA GLY A 132 7.02 -7.32 -5.24
C GLY A 132 7.86 -8.23 -6.13
N VAL A 133 7.84 -8.03 -7.45
CA VAL A 133 8.54 -8.87 -8.43
C VAL A 133 9.77 -8.12 -8.93
N ASP A 134 10.93 -8.77 -8.91
CA ASP A 134 12.16 -8.21 -9.47
C ASP A 134 12.02 -8.01 -10.99
N GLU A 135 12.51 -6.89 -11.52
CA GLU A 135 12.37 -6.55 -12.94
C GLU A 135 12.95 -7.63 -13.87
N SER A 136 14.00 -8.34 -13.43
CA SER A 136 14.64 -9.40 -14.20
C SER A 136 13.76 -10.64 -14.42
N ILE A 137 12.70 -10.81 -13.63
CA ILE A 137 11.79 -11.97 -13.70
C ILE A 137 10.36 -11.60 -14.09
N LEU A 138 10.11 -10.38 -14.56
CA LEU A 138 8.81 -9.99 -15.16
C LEU A 138 8.44 -10.86 -16.37
N LYS A 139 9.45 -11.42 -17.04
CA LYS A 139 9.30 -12.49 -18.03
C LYS A 139 10.16 -13.67 -17.59
N PHE A 140 9.51 -14.76 -17.22
CA PHE A 140 10.17 -15.97 -16.76
C PHE A 140 9.61 -17.18 -17.49
N THR A 141 10.47 -18.14 -17.82
CA THR A 141 10.07 -19.40 -18.46
C THR A 141 10.99 -20.50 -17.94
N GLY A 142 10.40 -21.65 -17.60
CA GLY A 142 11.11 -22.75 -16.99
C GLY A 142 10.30 -24.04 -17.00
N PRO A 143 10.93 -25.18 -16.69
CA PRO A 143 10.22 -26.44 -16.53
C PRO A 143 9.23 -26.38 -15.35
N ALA A 144 8.02 -26.88 -15.56
CA ALA A 144 6.99 -26.91 -14.52
C ALA A 144 7.26 -28.04 -13.51
N ARG A 145 7.23 -27.70 -12.22
CA ARG A 145 7.25 -28.64 -11.08
C ARG A 145 5.88 -28.60 -10.43
N VAL A 146 5.05 -29.60 -10.75
CA VAL A 146 3.62 -29.62 -10.38
C VAL A 146 3.42 -30.34 -9.05
N PHE A 147 2.65 -29.72 -8.16
CA PHE A 147 2.28 -30.24 -6.85
C PHE A 147 0.77 -30.18 -6.65
N GLU A 148 0.27 -31.15 -5.88
CA GLU A 148 -1.15 -31.33 -5.57
C GLU A 148 -1.59 -30.70 -4.25
N SER A 149 -0.62 -30.16 -3.49
CA SER A 149 -0.84 -29.46 -2.23
C SER A 149 0.35 -28.58 -1.87
N GLN A 150 0.10 -27.59 -1.01
CA GLN A 150 1.13 -26.75 -0.40
C GLN A 150 2.16 -27.62 0.32
N ASP A 151 1.72 -28.59 1.14
CA ASP A 151 2.61 -29.45 1.93
C ASP A 151 3.61 -30.23 1.04
N ALA A 152 3.15 -30.76 -0.10
CA ALA A 152 4.01 -31.45 -1.04
C ALA A 152 5.06 -30.50 -1.67
N SER A 153 4.64 -29.28 -2.01
CA SER A 153 5.54 -28.27 -2.58
C SER A 153 6.60 -27.82 -1.56
N VAL A 154 6.20 -27.60 -0.31
CA VAL A 154 7.10 -27.23 0.79
C VAL A 154 8.12 -28.34 1.04
N LYS A 155 7.67 -29.61 1.09
CA LYS A 155 8.58 -30.75 1.26
C LYS A 155 9.63 -30.83 0.14
N ALA A 156 9.23 -30.61 -1.11
CA ALA A 156 10.14 -30.63 -2.26
C ALA A 156 11.15 -29.47 -2.21
N ILE A 157 10.72 -28.27 -1.81
CA ILE A 157 11.61 -27.11 -1.63
C ILE A 157 12.63 -27.41 -0.51
N LEU A 158 12.17 -27.86 0.65
CA LEU A 158 13.04 -28.14 1.80
C LEU A 158 14.00 -29.32 1.56
N SER A 159 13.63 -30.25 0.67
CA SER A 159 14.48 -31.39 0.27
C SER A 159 15.45 -31.06 -0.87
N ASN A 160 15.53 -29.78 -1.30
CA ASN A 160 16.35 -29.32 -2.45
C ASN A 160 16.00 -30.00 -3.78
N GLU A 161 14.74 -30.40 -3.97
CA GLU A 161 14.27 -30.99 -5.24
C GLU A 161 13.88 -29.95 -6.29
N ILE A 162 13.77 -28.68 -5.88
CA ILE A 162 13.52 -27.52 -6.75
C ILE A 162 14.85 -26.85 -7.10
N LYS A 163 15.03 -26.52 -8.38
CA LYS A 163 16.24 -25.88 -8.90
C LYS A 163 15.94 -24.47 -9.37
N ALA A 164 16.96 -23.61 -9.37
CA ALA A 164 16.87 -22.30 -10.00
C ALA A 164 16.46 -22.46 -11.47
N GLY A 165 15.44 -21.71 -11.90
CA GLY A 165 14.85 -21.84 -13.24
C GLY A 165 13.56 -22.68 -13.27
N ASP A 166 13.20 -23.41 -12.22
CA ASP A 166 11.92 -24.14 -12.16
C ASP A 166 10.72 -23.18 -12.00
N VAL A 167 9.58 -23.55 -12.59
CA VAL A 167 8.27 -22.95 -12.31
C VAL A 167 7.50 -23.87 -11.37
N VAL A 168 7.38 -23.49 -10.10
CA VAL A 168 6.58 -24.25 -9.12
C VAL A 168 5.10 -23.97 -9.35
N VAL A 169 4.33 -25.03 -9.64
CA VAL A 169 2.88 -24.97 -9.86
C VAL A 169 2.20 -25.79 -8.78
N ILE A 170 1.38 -25.15 -7.95
CA ILE A 170 0.61 -25.83 -6.90
C ILE A 170 -0.86 -25.74 -7.30
N ARG A 171 -1.53 -26.88 -7.45
CA ARG A 171 -2.96 -26.95 -7.78
C ARG A 171 -3.78 -27.46 -6.60
N TYR A 172 -5.09 -27.26 -6.69
CA TYR A 172 -6.08 -27.59 -5.66
C TYR A 172 -5.97 -26.75 -4.37
N GLU A 173 -5.51 -25.50 -4.49
CA GLU A 173 -5.37 -24.50 -3.41
C GLU A 173 -6.28 -23.27 -3.65
N GLY A 174 -7.47 -23.49 -4.21
CA GLY A 174 -8.46 -22.45 -4.51
C GLY A 174 -9.42 -22.18 -3.37
#